data_AF-A0A7U4E970-F1
#
_entry.id   AF-A0A7U4E970-F1
#
_cell.length_a   1.000
_cell.length_b   1.000
_cell.length_c   1.000
_cell.angle_alpha   90.00
_cell.angle_beta   90.00
_cell.angle_gamma   90.00
#
_symmetry.space_group_name_H-M   'P 1'
#
loop_
_entity.id
_entity.type
_entity.pdbx_description
1 polymer ?
#
loop_
_entity_poly.entity_id
_entity_poly.type
_entity_poly.pdbx_seq_one_letter_code
_entity_poly.pdbx_strand_id
1 'polypeptide(L)'
;MTAELNSVETKQTNVNVEKTSTQKPENKKFDRKSKSNTRSAKIQKDDFEEKVVAIRRVTKVTKGGRHFRFAAVVVVGNKKGLVGMGTGKANEVPEAIKKAIKEAKKNLVVVPLRDATVPHEIIGTFGAGKILIKPAKAGTGVIAGGPARAVIELAGISDVYAKSLGSNNPINMIRATMKGLQSMQTLKRVNELRYLKTIAKEVKVVAKQPEKLAEKTVEIQSKQPEKPVEKLAEKQPEKPAKKTTTKKIEPVAE
;
A
#
# COMPACT_ATOMS: atom_id res chain seq x y z
N MET A 1 17.00 -77.03 -66.43
CA MET A 1 16.94 -78.34 -65.76
C MET A 1 16.85 -78.09 -64.26
N THR A 2 16.08 -78.94 -63.57
CA THR A 2 15.92 -79.16 -62.12
C THR A 2 17.23 -79.07 -61.29
N ALA A 3 17.26 -78.86 -59.97
CA ALA A 3 16.19 -78.81 -58.96
C ALA A 3 16.62 -78.05 -57.66
N GLU A 4 15.65 -77.96 -56.75
CA GLU A 4 15.67 -77.70 -55.29
C GLU A 4 16.97 -77.95 -54.48
N LEU A 5 17.17 -77.20 -53.37
CA LEU A 5 17.03 -77.75 -51.99
C LEU A 5 17.17 -76.70 -50.86
N ASN A 6 16.40 -76.97 -49.80
CA ASN A 6 16.38 -76.42 -48.43
C ASN A 6 17.69 -76.75 -47.65
N SER A 7 18.08 -76.23 -46.45
CA SER A 7 17.58 -75.24 -45.45
C SER A 7 18.54 -75.22 -44.22
N VAL A 8 18.42 -74.23 -43.29
CA VAL A 8 18.73 -74.36 -41.82
C VAL A 8 20.25 -74.49 -41.43
N GLU A 9 20.85 -73.98 -40.33
CA GLU A 9 20.40 -73.27 -39.11
C GLU A 9 21.49 -72.36 -38.43
N THR A 10 21.02 -71.47 -37.55
CA THR A 10 21.63 -70.75 -36.38
C THR A 10 23.14 -70.54 -36.12
N LYS A 11 23.43 -69.26 -35.78
CA LYS A 11 24.18 -68.70 -34.61
C LYS A 11 25.59 -69.22 -34.25
N GLN A 12 26.54 -68.27 -34.21
CA GLN A 12 27.43 -68.10 -33.06
C GLN A 12 27.92 -66.64 -32.91
N THR A 13 28.12 -66.20 -31.68
CA THR A 13 28.64 -64.87 -31.29
C THR A 13 30.13 -64.94 -31.02
N ASN A 14 30.91 -63.86 -31.27
CA ASN A 14 31.73 -63.21 -30.23
C ASN A 14 32.63 -62.02 -30.67
N VAL A 15 32.68 -61.02 -29.76
CA VAL A 15 33.82 -60.19 -29.33
C VAL A 15 34.57 -59.31 -30.36
N ASN A 16 34.13 -58.05 -30.41
CA ASN A 16 34.88 -56.81 -30.12
C ASN A 16 36.37 -56.66 -30.50
N VAL A 17 36.68 -55.64 -31.31
CA VAL A 17 37.98 -54.92 -31.32
C VAL A 17 37.71 -53.42 -31.39
N GLU A 18 38.21 -52.67 -30.40
CA GLU A 18 38.08 -51.22 -30.36
C GLU A 18 38.93 -50.52 -31.43
N LYS A 19 38.34 -49.53 -32.13
CA LYS A 19 39.11 -48.39 -32.67
C LYS A 19 38.36 -47.08 -32.43
N THR A 20 39.06 -46.20 -31.71
CA THR A 20 38.75 -44.80 -31.40
C THR A 20 38.08 -44.00 -32.52
N SER A 21 37.02 -43.26 -32.19
CA SER A 21 36.63 -42.05 -32.93
C SER A 21 36.32 -40.89 -31.98
N THR A 22 36.91 -39.74 -32.29
CA THR A 22 36.97 -38.54 -31.45
C THR A 22 35.59 -37.96 -31.13
N GLN A 23 35.19 -38.00 -29.85
CA GLN A 23 33.95 -37.35 -29.42
C GLN A 23 34.12 -35.82 -29.35
N LYS A 24 33.34 -35.12 -30.18
CA LYS A 24 33.18 -33.67 -30.15
C LYS A 24 32.51 -33.27 -28.84
N PRO A 25 33.04 -32.31 -28.05
CA PRO A 25 32.48 -31.99 -26.74
C PRO A 25 31.07 -31.42 -26.89
N GLU A 26 30.08 -32.09 -26.29
CA GLU A 26 28.71 -31.60 -26.27
C GLU A 26 28.63 -30.26 -25.54
N ASN A 27 27.99 -29.31 -26.19
CA ASN A 27 27.82 -27.97 -25.66
C ASN A 27 26.81 -28.01 -24.52
N LYS A 28 27.28 -28.16 -23.28
CA LYS A 28 26.43 -28.15 -22.06
C LYS A 28 25.60 -26.87 -22.05
N LYS A 29 24.33 -27.00 -22.42
CA LYS A 29 23.35 -25.92 -22.30
C LYS A 29 23.30 -25.52 -20.83
N PHE A 30 23.79 -24.34 -20.53
CA PHE A 30 23.52 -23.70 -19.24
C PHE A 30 22.03 -23.41 -19.17
N ASP A 31 21.28 -24.34 -18.59
CA ASP A 31 19.91 -24.12 -18.17
C ASP A 31 19.91 -23.00 -17.13
N ARG A 32 19.80 -21.76 -17.61
CA ARG A 32 19.44 -20.59 -16.82
C ARG A 32 18.02 -20.81 -16.31
N LYS A 33 17.91 -21.61 -15.24
CA LYS A 33 16.68 -21.90 -14.51
C LYS A 33 16.11 -20.59 -14.00
N SER A 34 15.24 -20.01 -14.82
CA SER A 34 14.59 -18.72 -14.58
C SER A 34 13.76 -18.79 -13.31
N LYS A 35 14.35 -18.38 -12.18
CA LYS A 35 13.64 -18.10 -10.93
C LYS A 35 12.75 -16.86 -11.13
N SER A 36 11.62 -17.02 -11.79
CA SER A 36 10.62 -15.96 -11.96
C SER A 36 9.18 -16.46 -11.77
N ASN A 37 8.32 -15.52 -11.36
CA ASN A 37 6.85 -15.57 -11.38
C ASN A 37 6.01 -16.30 -10.32
N THR A 38 6.54 -16.92 -9.25
CA THR A 38 5.65 -17.38 -8.15
C THR A 38 4.97 -16.22 -7.41
N ARG A 39 5.59 -15.02 -7.36
CA ARG A 39 4.99 -13.81 -6.75
C ARG A 39 3.86 -13.20 -7.60
N SER A 40 3.96 -13.32 -8.92
CA SER A 40 3.07 -12.70 -9.91
C SER A 40 1.67 -13.32 -9.94
N ALA A 41 1.51 -14.54 -9.42
CA ALA A 41 0.23 -15.22 -9.30
C ALA A 41 -0.63 -14.69 -8.13
N LYS A 42 -0.01 -14.20 -7.03
CA LYS A 42 -0.75 -13.73 -5.86
C LYS A 42 -1.45 -12.38 -6.08
N ILE A 43 -0.81 -11.49 -6.84
CA ILE A 43 -1.33 -10.13 -7.15
C ILE A 43 -2.62 -10.19 -7.98
N GLN A 44 -2.90 -11.29 -8.69
CA GLN A 44 -4.06 -11.41 -9.58
C GLN A 44 -5.41 -11.55 -8.85
N LYS A 45 -5.41 -11.75 -7.52
CA LYS A 45 -6.64 -11.89 -6.71
C LYS A 45 -6.99 -10.65 -5.87
N ASP A 46 -6.21 -9.58 -5.96
CA ASP A 46 -6.57 -8.32 -5.30
C ASP A 46 -7.55 -7.53 -6.19
N ASP A 47 -8.66 -7.08 -5.63
CA ASP A 47 -9.64 -6.22 -6.30
C ASP A 47 -9.02 -4.84 -6.55
N PHE A 48 -8.52 -4.65 -7.77
CA PHE A 48 -7.96 -3.38 -8.23
C PHE A 48 -9.03 -2.52 -8.89
N GLU A 49 -9.24 -1.32 -8.35
CA GLU A 49 -10.04 -0.28 -8.97
C GLU A 49 -9.19 0.53 -9.95
N GLU A 50 -9.79 0.93 -11.07
CA GLU A 50 -9.09 1.49 -12.22
C GLU A 50 -9.71 2.84 -12.60
N LYS A 51 -8.89 3.91 -12.60
CA LYS A 51 -9.35 5.28 -12.88
C LYS A 51 -8.60 5.86 -14.07
N VAL A 52 -9.34 6.13 -15.15
CA VAL A 52 -8.81 6.82 -16.34
C VAL A 52 -8.68 8.31 -16.00
N VAL A 53 -7.46 8.85 -16.11
CA VAL A 53 -7.18 10.26 -15.76
C VAL A 53 -7.24 11.18 -16.98
N ALA A 54 -6.71 10.71 -18.11
CA ALA A 54 -6.68 11.49 -19.34
C ALA A 54 -6.65 10.58 -20.58
N ILE A 55 -7.40 10.97 -21.60
CA ILE A 55 -7.36 10.38 -22.95
C ILE A 55 -6.97 11.51 -23.91
N ARG A 56 -6.01 11.26 -24.79
CA ARG A 56 -5.52 12.21 -25.80
C ARG A 56 -5.53 11.55 -27.17
N ARG A 57 -6.11 12.20 -28.17
CA ARG A 57 -5.89 11.84 -29.58
C ARG A 57 -4.55 12.42 -30.03
N VAL A 58 -3.65 11.56 -30.48
CA VAL A 58 -2.31 11.92 -30.98
C VAL A 58 -2.17 11.53 -32.45
N THR A 59 -1.45 12.32 -33.23
CA THR A 59 -1.47 12.24 -34.69
C THR A 59 -0.06 12.08 -35.25
N LYS A 60 0.11 11.22 -36.25
CA LYS A 60 1.28 11.21 -37.14
C LYS A 60 0.83 11.70 -38.52
N VAL A 61 1.52 12.69 -39.09
CA VAL A 61 1.30 13.12 -40.48
C VAL A 61 2.07 12.19 -41.42
N THR A 62 1.45 11.85 -42.56
CA THR A 62 2.01 11.01 -43.63
C THR A 62 1.64 11.60 -44.99
N LYS A 63 2.23 11.10 -46.08
CA LYS A 63 1.94 11.55 -47.45
C LYS A 63 0.45 11.45 -47.82
N GLY A 64 -0.27 10.47 -47.27
CA GLY A 64 -1.71 10.26 -47.47
C GLY A 64 -2.63 10.87 -46.41
N GLY A 65 -2.12 11.72 -45.50
CA GLY A 65 -2.95 12.44 -44.53
C GLY A 65 -2.52 12.26 -43.07
N ARG A 66 -3.51 12.24 -42.16
CA ARG A 66 -3.29 12.26 -40.69
C ARG A 66 -3.70 10.93 -40.06
N HIS A 67 -2.72 10.14 -39.62
CA HIS A 67 -2.96 8.89 -38.91
C HIS A 67 -3.14 9.15 -37.41
N PHE A 68 -4.37 8.97 -36.92
CA PHE A 68 -4.75 9.17 -35.52
C PHE A 68 -4.56 7.91 -34.68
N ARG A 69 -4.15 8.10 -33.42
CA ARG A 69 -4.05 7.05 -32.38
C ARG A 69 -4.48 7.65 -31.05
N PHE A 70 -5.05 6.86 -30.15
CA PHE A 70 -5.41 7.31 -28.81
C PHE A 70 -4.32 6.93 -27.81
N ALA A 71 -3.97 7.87 -26.94
CA ALA A 71 -3.09 7.69 -25.80
C ALA A 71 -3.90 7.87 -24.51
N ALA A 72 -3.88 6.86 -23.63
CA ALA A 72 -4.56 6.87 -22.34
C ALA A 72 -3.54 6.88 -21.19
N VAL A 73 -3.91 7.56 -20.10
CA VAL A 73 -3.20 7.53 -18.82
C VAL A 73 -4.16 7.01 -17.76
N VAL A 74 -3.82 5.89 -17.14
CA VAL A 74 -4.66 5.18 -16.17
C VAL A 74 -3.89 5.01 -14.87
N VAL A 75 -4.59 5.18 -13.75
CA VAL A 75 -4.12 4.84 -12.41
C VAL A 75 -4.92 3.65 -11.92
N VAL A 76 -4.27 2.73 -11.22
CA VAL A 76 -4.86 1.49 -10.70
C VAL A 76 -4.46 1.36 -9.23
N GLY A 77 -5.38 0.99 -8.35
CA GLY A 77 -5.06 0.80 -6.94
C GLY A 77 -6.14 0.03 -6.17
N ASN A 78 -5.80 -0.44 -4.98
CA ASN A 78 -6.68 -1.31 -4.18
C ASN A 78 -7.24 -0.63 -2.92
N LYS A 79 -7.11 0.69 -2.79
CA LYS A 79 -7.49 1.49 -1.61
C LYS A 79 -6.84 1.04 -0.28
N LYS A 80 -5.78 0.23 -0.33
CA LYS A 80 -5.02 -0.30 0.82
C LYS A 80 -3.53 0.04 0.74
N GLY A 81 -3.20 1.20 0.16
CA GLY A 81 -1.83 1.67 0.01
C GLY A 81 -1.05 1.07 -1.16
N LEU A 82 -1.66 0.29 -2.07
CA LEU A 82 -1.03 -0.13 -3.33
C LEU A 82 -1.63 0.64 -4.51
N VAL A 83 -0.77 1.37 -5.23
CA VAL A 83 -1.14 2.13 -6.44
C VAL A 83 -0.11 1.93 -7.53
N GLY A 84 -0.54 1.89 -8.78
CA GLY A 84 0.33 1.96 -9.95
C GLY A 84 -0.23 2.91 -10.99
N MET A 85 0.65 3.39 -11.88
CA MET A 85 0.24 4.15 -13.06
C MET A 85 0.71 3.46 -14.33
N GLY A 86 -0.07 3.59 -15.39
CA GLY A 86 0.25 3.07 -16.71
C GLY A 86 -0.16 4.02 -17.81
N THR A 87 0.60 3.97 -18.89
CA THR A 87 0.29 4.64 -20.15
C THR A 87 -0.01 3.60 -21.22
N GLY A 88 -0.85 3.93 -22.19
CA GLY A 88 -1.23 3.01 -23.25
C GLY A 88 -1.52 3.77 -24.53
N LYS A 89 -1.12 3.20 -25.67
CA LYS A 89 -1.38 3.79 -26.99
C LYS A 89 -1.89 2.73 -27.95
N ALA A 90 -2.99 3.03 -28.63
CA ALA A 90 -3.65 2.15 -29.58
C ALA A 90 -4.36 2.94 -30.68
N ASN A 91 -4.99 2.23 -31.62
CA ASN A 91 -5.76 2.86 -32.69
C ASN A 91 -7.17 3.24 -32.19
N GLU A 92 -7.70 2.49 -31.22
CA GLU A 92 -8.97 2.73 -30.54
C GLU A 92 -8.78 3.10 -29.05
N VAL A 93 -9.79 3.74 -28.47
CA VAL A 93 -9.82 4.13 -27.05
C VAL A 93 -9.82 2.93 -26.08
N PRO A 94 -10.73 1.94 -26.17
CA PRO A 94 -10.77 0.82 -25.23
C PRO A 94 -9.48 -0.02 -25.25
N GLU A 95 -8.86 -0.21 -26.43
CA GLU A 95 -7.55 -0.86 -26.51
C GLU A 95 -6.44 -0.08 -25.77
N ALA A 96 -6.42 1.25 -25.90
CA ALA A 96 -5.41 2.09 -25.25
C ALA A 96 -5.54 1.99 -23.73
N ILE A 97 -6.77 1.97 -23.22
CA ILE A 97 -7.09 1.80 -21.79
C ILE A 97 -6.65 0.40 -21.32
N LYS A 98 -7.03 -0.68 -22.01
CA LYS A 98 -6.59 -2.07 -21.70
C LYS A 98 -5.06 -2.21 -21.64
N LYS A 99 -4.34 -1.56 -22.57
CA LYS A 99 -2.86 -1.52 -22.58
C LYS A 99 -2.30 -0.76 -21.38
N ALA A 100 -2.88 0.40 -21.03
CA ALA A 100 -2.49 1.19 -19.87
C ALA A 100 -2.71 0.46 -18.53
N ILE A 101 -3.84 -0.24 -18.37
CA ILE A 101 -4.14 -1.08 -17.19
C ILE A 101 -3.09 -2.18 -17.01
N LYS A 102 -2.74 -2.88 -18.10
CA LYS A 102 -1.72 -3.95 -18.10
C LYS A 102 -0.31 -3.43 -17.79
N GLU A 103 -0.02 -2.16 -18.07
CA GLU A 103 1.20 -1.47 -17.65
C GLU A 103 1.13 -1.07 -16.17
N ALA A 104 0.02 -0.48 -15.73
CA ALA A 104 -0.18 -0.03 -14.34
C ALA A 104 -0.04 -1.17 -13.31
N LYS A 105 -0.63 -2.34 -13.60
CA LYS A 105 -0.56 -3.53 -12.72
C LYS A 105 0.86 -4.12 -12.58
N LYS A 106 1.81 -3.73 -13.44
CA LYS A 106 3.24 -4.07 -13.29
C LYS A 106 4.00 -3.06 -12.44
N ASN A 107 3.56 -1.79 -12.46
CA ASN A 107 4.23 -0.65 -11.86
C ASN A 107 3.57 -0.26 -10.53
N LEU A 108 3.29 -1.24 -9.67
CA LEU A 108 2.71 -1.02 -8.35
C LEU A 108 3.77 -0.49 -7.36
N VAL A 109 3.38 0.48 -6.56
CA VAL A 109 4.17 1.12 -5.50
C VAL A 109 3.37 1.05 -4.20
N VAL A 110 4.07 0.81 -3.09
CA VAL A 110 3.50 0.83 -1.74
C VAL A 110 3.58 2.25 -1.19
N VAL A 111 2.44 2.79 -0.76
CA VAL A 111 2.26 4.10 -0.14
C VAL A 111 2.20 3.91 1.39
N PRO A 112 3.01 4.64 2.18
CA PRO A 112 2.93 4.59 3.64
C PRO A 112 1.70 5.36 4.13
N LEU A 113 0.67 4.63 4.56
CA LEU A 113 -0.52 5.18 5.17
C LEU A 113 -0.34 5.39 6.68
N ARG A 114 -1.04 6.39 7.23
CA ARG A 114 -1.26 6.55 8.67
C ARG A 114 -2.76 6.77 8.88
N ASP A 115 -3.44 5.73 9.37
CA ASP A 115 -4.89 5.73 9.56
C ASP A 115 -5.60 6.09 8.24
N ALA A 116 -6.28 7.23 8.16
CA ALA A 116 -6.93 7.73 6.95
C ALA A 116 -6.13 8.81 6.18
N THR A 117 -4.92 9.16 6.65
CA THR A 117 -4.13 10.31 6.15
C THR A 117 -2.64 9.95 5.92
N VAL A 118 -1.85 10.99 5.65
CA VAL A 118 -0.44 10.95 5.28
C VAL A 118 0.45 11.16 6.52
N PRO A 119 1.64 10.53 6.64
CA PRO A 119 2.48 10.66 7.84
C PRO A 119 3.01 12.08 8.11
N HIS A 120 3.42 12.81 7.07
CA HIS A 120 3.99 14.17 7.15
C HIS A 120 3.88 14.92 5.81
N GLU A 121 4.10 16.23 5.83
CA GLU A 121 4.09 17.09 4.63
C GLU A 121 5.34 16.87 3.76
N ILE A 122 5.16 16.79 2.43
CA ILE A 122 6.27 16.64 1.47
C ILE A 122 5.99 17.33 0.14
N ILE A 123 7.05 17.69 -0.58
CA ILE A 123 6.97 18.18 -1.97
C ILE A 123 7.48 17.08 -2.91
N GLY A 124 6.56 16.41 -3.59
CA GLY A 124 6.86 15.42 -4.63
C GLY A 124 7.29 16.10 -5.94
N THR A 125 8.42 15.67 -6.52
CA THR A 125 9.01 16.30 -7.72
C THR A 125 9.38 15.30 -8.82
N PHE A 126 8.84 15.49 -10.03
CA PHE A 126 9.19 14.71 -11.22
C PHE A 126 9.20 15.59 -12.47
N GLY A 127 10.39 15.83 -13.03
CA GLY A 127 10.58 16.81 -14.11
C GLY A 127 10.04 18.18 -13.69
N ALA A 128 9.22 18.80 -14.54
CA ALA A 128 8.51 20.05 -14.24
C ALA A 128 7.26 19.89 -13.33
N GLY A 129 6.90 18.66 -12.93
CA GLY A 129 5.81 18.40 -11.99
C GLY A 129 6.29 18.60 -10.55
N LYS A 130 5.64 19.51 -9.82
CA LYS A 130 5.84 19.73 -8.37
C LYS A 130 4.47 19.64 -7.69
N ILE A 131 4.32 18.74 -6.73
CA ILE A 131 3.08 18.57 -5.96
C ILE A 131 3.43 18.73 -4.46
N LEU A 132 2.72 19.60 -3.76
CA LEU A 132 2.70 19.62 -2.30
C LEU A 132 1.67 18.58 -1.83
N ILE A 133 2.02 17.74 -0.85
CA ILE A 133 1.11 16.82 -0.18
C ILE A 133 1.23 17.08 1.32
N LYS A 134 0.12 17.44 1.97
CA LYS A 134 0.07 17.82 3.39
C LYS A 134 -1.06 17.04 4.09
N PRO A 135 -0.81 16.44 5.27
CA PRO A 135 -1.86 15.76 6.05
C PRO A 135 -2.98 16.72 6.42
N ALA A 136 -4.18 16.17 6.60
CA ALA A 136 -5.39 16.91 6.97
C ALA A 136 -6.03 16.31 8.23
N LYS A 137 -7.00 17.02 8.82
CA LYS A 137 -7.81 16.49 9.93
C LYS A 137 -8.78 15.44 9.39
N ALA A 138 -9.10 14.43 10.20
CA ALA A 138 -10.13 13.44 9.88
C ALA A 138 -11.45 14.13 9.45
N GLY A 139 -12.02 13.69 8.33
CA GLY A 139 -13.26 14.25 7.76
C GLY A 139 -13.09 15.49 6.86
N THR A 140 -11.87 15.80 6.42
CA THR A 140 -11.58 16.83 5.42
C THR A 140 -11.87 16.37 3.98
N GLY A 141 -11.68 15.08 3.70
CA GLY A 141 -11.73 14.52 2.36
C GLY A 141 -10.48 14.82 1.51
N VAL A 142 -10.51 14.37 0.25
CA VAL A 142 -9.39 14.51 -0.70
C VAL A 142 -9.47 15.84 -1.45
N ILE A 143 -8.78 16.86 -0.95
CA ILE A 143 -8.67 18.18 -1.60
C ILE A 143 -7.43 18.18 -2.48
N ALA A 144 -7.61 17.74 -3.73
CA ALA A 144 -6.52 17.56 -4.69
C ALA A 144 -6.94 17.88 -6.13
N GLY A 145 -5.98 18.35 -6.94
CA GLY A 145 -6.20 18.53 -8.39
C GLY A 145 -6.36 17.19 -9.10
N GLY A 146 -7.23 17.10 -10.12
CA GLY A 146 -7.72 15.85 -10.74
C GLY A 146 -6.70 14.72 -10.91
N PRO A 147 -5.52 14.93 -11.54
CA PRO A 147 -4.53 13.87 -11.70
C PRO A 147 -3.91 13.36 -10.40
N ALA A 148 -3.73 14.22 -9.40
CA ALA A 148 -3.24 13.82 -8.07
C ALA A 148 -4.37 13.19 -7.24
N ARG A 149 -5.59 13.72 -7.33
CA ARG A 149 -6.79 13.17 -6.68
C ARG A 149 -6.99 11.69 -7.04
N ALA A 150 -6.90 11.34 -8.33
CA ALA A 150 -7.04 9.95 -8.77
C ALA A 150 -6.00 8.99 -8.18
N VAL A 151 -4.77 9.46 -7.90
CA VAL A 151 -3.72 8.66 -7.23
C VAL A 151 -4.02 8.49 -5.74
N ILE A 152 -4.41 9.58 -5.08
CA ILE A 152 -4.64 9.65 -3.64
C ILE A 152 -5.86 8.82 -3.24
N GLU A 153 -6.97 8.93 -3.98
CA GLU A 153 -8.18 8.13 -3.74
C GLU A 153 -7.90 6.63 -3.90
N LEU A 154 -7.20 6.22 -4.97
CA LEU A 154 -6.83 4.82 -5.21
C LEU A 154 -5.77 4.30 -4.24
N ALA A 155 -4.99 5.17 -3.59
CA ALA A 155 -4.10 4.82 -2.48
C ALA A 155 -4.88 4.47 -1.21
N GLY A 156 -6.14 4.88 -1.08
CA GLY A 156 -6.91 4.74 0.16
C GLY A 156 -6.65 5.87 1.17
N ILE A 157 -6.11 7.01 0.73
CA ILE A 157 -5.99 8.21 1.57
C ILE A 157 -7.33 8.94 1.49
N SER A 158 -8.02 9.07 2.63
CA SER A 158 -9.30 9.78 2.71
C SER A 158 -9.11 11.28 2.95
N ASP A 159 -8.15 11.66 3.79
CA ASP A 159 -8.00 13.04 4.28
C ASP A 159 -6.62 13.61 3.92
N VAL A 160 -6.56 14.54 2.96
CA VAL A 160 -5.30 15.19 2.55
C VAL A 160 -5.51 16.48 1.76
N TYR A 161 -4.60 17.44 1.94
CA TYR A 161 -4.46 18.58 1.05
C TYR A 161 -3.34 18.31 0.04
N ALA A 162 -3.63 18.37 -1.27
CA ALA A 162 -2.61 18.26 -2.30
C ALA A 162 -2.73 19.33 -3.39
N LYS A 163 -1.68 20.13 -3.56
CA LYS A 163 -1.65 21.27 -4.49
C LYS A 163 -0.53 21.11 -5.50
N SER A 164 -0.86 21.19 -6.80
CA SER A 164 0.18 21.36 -7.83
C SER A 164 0.76 22.76 -7.75
N LEU A 165 2.09 22.83 -7.65
CA LEU A 165 2.90 24.06 -7.61
C LEU A 165 3.74 24.23 -8.89
N GLY A 166 3.53 23.37 -9.89
CA GLY A 166 4.30 23.35 -11.14
C GLY A 166 3.43 22.98 -12.33
N SER A 167 3.96 22.15 -13.23
CA SER A 167 3.27 21.76 -14.47
C SER A 167 1.89 21.14 -14.22
N ASN A 168 0.94 21.50 -15.08
CA ASN A 168 -0.41 20.93 -15.16
C ASN A 168 -0.49 19.62 -15.98
N ASN A 169 0.63 19.11 -16.52
CA ASN A 169 0.64 17.89 -17.32
C ASN A 169 0.33 16.64 -16.46
N PRO A 170 -0.78 15.92 -16.69
CA PRO A 170 -1.21 14.80 -15.84
C PRO A 170 -0.15 13.72 -15.62
N ILE A 171 0.63 13.37 -16.66
CA ILE A 171 1.68 12.35 -16.56
C ILE A 171 2.75 12.75 -15.53
N ASN A 172 3.18 14.02 -15.55
CA ASN A 172 4.20 14.52 -14.62
C ASN A 172 3.62 14.72 -13.22
N MET A 173 2.36 15.17 -13.12
CA MET A 173 1.67 15.31 -11.83
C MET A 173 1.51 13.94 -11.12
N ILE A 174 1.05 12.91 -11.84
CA ILE A 174 0.90 11.55 -11.28
C ILE A 174 2.27 11.04 -10.84
N ARG A 175 3.31 11.13 -11.68
CA ARG A 175 4.67 10.69 -11.32
C ARG A 175 5.25 11.45 -10.13
N ALA A 176 5.03 12.76 -10.04
CA ALA A 176 5.45 13.58 -8.91
C ALA A 176 4.71 13.18 -7.62
N THR A 177 3.41 12.89 -7.70
CA THR A 177 2.59 12.41 -6.58
C THR A 177 3.07 11.03 -6.11
N MET A 178 3.23 10.08 -7.02
CA MET A 178 3.74 8.73 -6.73
C MET A 178 5.10 8.76 -6.06
N LYS A 179 6.05 9.56 -6.58
CA LYS A 179 7.39 9.72 -5.98
C LYS A 179 7.32 10.39 -4.62
N GLY A 180 6.49 11.42 -4.45
CA GLY A 180 6.27 12.10 -3.17
C GLY A 180 5.75 11.14 -2.10
N LEU A 181 4.69 10.40 -2.42
CA LEU A 181 4.12 9.36 -1.55
C LEU A 181 5.16 8.27 -1.20
N GLN A 182 5.94 7.80 -2.18
CA GLN A 182 6.98 6.79 -1.97
C GLN A 182 8.15 7.29 -1.08
N SER A 183 8.47 8.59 -1.12
CA SER A 183 9.54 9.18 -0.30
C SER A 183 9.16 9.42 1.17
N MET A 184 7.86 9.33 1.51
CA MET A 184 7.42 9.48 2.90
C MET A 184 7.86 8.30 3.77
N GLN A 185 7.96 8.56 5.07
CA GLN A 185 8.37 7.56 6.07
C GLN A 185 7.42 7.60 7.27
N THR A 186 6.91 6.43 7.65
CA THR A 186 6.11 6.25 8.87
C THR A 186 7.00 6.38 10.11
N LEU A 187 6.46 6.87 11.22
CA LEU A 187 7.17 7.03 12.50
C LEU A 187 7.92 5.77 12.93
N LYS A 188 7.30 4.58 12.79
CA LYS A 188 7.95 3.29 13.05
C LYS A 188 9.25 3.13 12.26
N ARG A 189 9.24 3.45 10.95
CA ARG A 189 10.41 3.33 10.07
C ARG A 189 11.50 4.35 10.40
N VAL A 190 11.13 5.57 10.78
CA VAL A 190 12.09 6.59 11.24
C VAL A 190 12.73 6.18 12.57
N ASN A 191 11.93 5.64 13.49
CA ASN A 191 12.41 5.17 14.79
C ASN A 191 13.34 3.96 14.65
N GLU A 192 13.06 3.05 13.73
CA GLU A 192 14.00 1.99 13.35
C GLU A 192 15.34 2.60 12.87
N LEU A 193 15.29 3.49 11.87
CA LEU A 193 16.51 4.06 11.26
C LEU A 193 17.36 4.90 12.22
N ARG A 194 16.74 5.61 13.17
CA ARG A 194 17.44 6.52 14.10
C ARG A 194 17.76 5.89 15.47
N TYR A 195 16.82 5.14 16.04
CA TYR A 195 16.84 4.77 17.47
C TYR A 195 16.99 3.26 17.74
N LEU A 196 17.28 2.42 16.73
CA LEU A 196 17.63 1.00 16.94
C LEU A 196 18.86 0.79 17.86
N LYS A 197 19.68 1.82 18.12
CA LYS A 197 20.75 1.78 19.14
C LYS A 197 20.28 2.14 20.56
N THR A 198 19.19 2.91 20.72
CA THR A 198 18.81 3.51 22.02
C THR A 198 17.68 2.72 22.69
N ILE A 199 16.62 2.39 21.96
CA ILE A 199 15.43 1.72 22.51
C ILE A 199 15.77 0.29 22.96
N ALA A 200 16.72 -0.38 22.28
CA ALA A 200 17.22 -1.70 22.69
C ALA A 200 17.99 -1.69 24.03
N LYS A 201 18.47 -0.52 24.50
CA LYS A 201 19.01 -0.33 25.85
C LYS A 201 17.87 -0.05 26.85
N GLU A 202 16.96 0.87 26.53
CA GLU A 202 15.96 1.36 27.47
C GLU A 202 14.85 0.33 27.78
N VAL A 203 14.39 -0.44 26.79
CA VAL A 203 13.36 -1.49 27.00
C VAL A 203 13.88 -2.60 27.94
N LYS A 204 15.19 -2.87 27.97
CA LYS A 204 15.81 -3.80 28.93
C LYS A 204 15.86 -3.28 30.37
N VAL A 205 15.78 -1.96 30.58
CA VAL A 205 15.77 -1.34 31.92
C VAL A 205 14.35 -1.31 32.48
N VAL A 206 13.37 -0.90 31.68
CA VAL A 206 11.96 -0.77 32.11
C VAL A 206 11.33 -2.15 32.40
N ALA A 207 11.65 -3.17 31.61
CA ALA A 207 11.15 -4.53 31.85
C ALA A 207 11.68 -5.19 33.14
N LYS A 208 12.64 -4.57 33.85
CA LYS A 208 13.29 -5.11 35.05
C LYS A 208 12.82 -4.46 36.36
N GLN A 209 11.82 -3.58 36.32
CA GLN A 209 11.31 -2.85 37.49
C GLN A 209 9.79 -2.93 37.82
N PRO A 210 8.94 -3.84 37.26
CA PRO A 210 7.55 -3.94 37.73
C PRO A 210 7.40 -4.69 39.06
N GLU A 211 8.34 -5.58 39.44
CA GLU A 211 8.14 -6.52 40.56
C GLU A 211 8.22 -5.86 41.95
N LYS A 212 8.97 -4.76 42.11
CA LYS A 212 9.25 -4.14 43.43
C LYS A 212 8.17 -3.16 43.96
N LEU A 213 7.05 -3.02 43.25
CA LEU A 213 5.92 -2.18 43.69
C LEU A 213 4.75 -3.00 44.27
N ALA A 214 4.76 -4.33 44.13
CA ALA A 214 3.70 -5.20 44.64
C ALA A 214 3.80 -5.47 46.16
N GLU A 215 5.03 -5.55 46.70
CA GLU A 215 5.28 -5.95 48.09
C GLU A 215 4.85 -4.88 49.12
N LYS A 216 4.84 -3.60 48.73
CA LYS A 216 4.66 -2.47 49.67
C LYS A 216 3.20 -2.16 50.06
N THR A 217 2.24 -2.83 49.43
CA THR A 217 0.80 -2.61 49.70
C THR A 217 0.26 -3.54 50.79
N VAL A 218 0.97 -4.64 51.09
CA VAL A 218 0.53 -5.68 52.05
C VAL A 218 0.82 -5.28 53.50
N GLU A 219 1.91 -4.53 53.74
CA GLU A 219 2.34 -4.17 55.11
C GLU A 219 1.47 -3.09 55.80
N ILE A 220 0.61 -2.38 55.07
CA ILE A 220 -0.16 -1.25 55.61
C ILE A 220 -1.50 -1.71 56.23
N GLN A 221 -1.97 -2.93 55.94
CA GLN A 221 -3.27 -3.43 56.43
C GLN A 221 -3.20 -4.21 57.76
N SER A 222 -2.00 -4.48 58.31
CA SER A 222 -1.82 -5.35 59.49
C SER A 222 -1.72 -4.64 60.84
N LYS A 223 -1.87 -3.31 60.89
CA LYS A 223 -1.90 -2.53 62.16
C LYS A 223 -3.26 -1.85 62.39
N GLN A 224 -4.25 -2.65 62.78
CA GLN A 224 -5.30 -2.16 63.68
C GLN A 224 -4.74 -2.09 65.11
N PRO A 225 -5.25 -1.14 65.91
CA PRO A 225 -5.65 -1.46 67.27
C PRO A 225 -7.16 -1.21 67.50
N GLU A 226 -7.79 -2.12 68.25
CA GLU A 226 -9.13 -1.99 68.83
C GLU A 226 -9.08 -1.10 70.11
N LYS A 227 -10.14 -0.61 70.77
CA LYS A 227 -11.64 -0.68 70.75
C LYS A 227 -12.13 0.52 71.64
N PRO A 228 -13.40 0.68 72.09
CA PRO A 228 -14.70 0.17 71.65
C PRO A 228 -15.85 1.23 71.54
N VAL A 229 -16.92 0.81 70.85
CA VAL A 229 -18.38 1.11 70.84
C VAL A 229 -19.04 2.12 71.83
N GLU A 230 -20.17 2.71 71.34
CA GLU A 230 -21.31 3.44 71.99
C GLU A 230 -21.27 4.99 71.90
N LYS A 231 -22.37 5.75 71.63
CA LYS A 231 -23.82 5.47 71.42
C LYS A 231 -24.53 6.68 70.75
N LEU A 232 -25.76 6.49 70.24
CA LEU A 232 -26.78 7.52 69.86
C LEU A 232 -26.43 8.46 68.67
N ALA A 233 -27.35 9.11 67.94
CA ALA A 233 -28.74 8.82 67.54
C ALA A 233 -29.12 9.75 66.37
N GLU A 234 -30.17 9.41 65.61
CA GLU A 234 -31.07 10.32 64.84
C GLU A 234 -30.52 11.51 64.02
N LYS A 235 -30.82 11.54 62.72
CA LYS A 235 -31.92 12.35 62.11
C LYS A 235 -31.65 12.66 60.63
N GLN A 236 -32.61 12.36 59.76
CA GLN A 236 -32.59 12.78 58.35
C GLN A 236 -32.95 14.27 58.23
N PRO A 237 -32.31 15.06 57.34
CA PRO A 237 -32.85 16.32 56.87
C PRO A 237 -33.58 16.17 55.53
N GLU A 238 -34.78 16.76 55.47
CA GLU A 238 -35.69 16.74 54.33
C GLU A 238 -35.22 17.63 53.16
N LYS A 239 -35.78 17.43 51.97
CA LYS A 239 -35.62 18.34 50.82
C LYS A 239 -36.50 19.59 51.02
N PRO A 240 -35.96 20.82 51.00
CA PRO A 240 -36.80 22.03 50.99
C PRO A 240 -37.43 22.27 49.60
N ALA A 241 -38.67 22.75 49.61
CA ALA A 241 -39.54 22.86 48.44
C ALA A 241 -39.27 24.07 47.53
N LYS A 242 -39.77 24.01 46.29
CA LYS A 242 -39.91 25.17 45.38
C LYS A 242 -40.77 26.24 46.05
N LYS A 243 -40.28 27.48 46.14
CA LYS A 243 -41.13 28.66 46.39
C LYS A 243 -41.54 29.30 45.07
N THR A 244 -42.84 29.34 44.85
CA THR A 244 -43.49 30.15 43.81
C THR A 244 -43.53 31.60 44.26
N THR A 245 -43.14 32.54 43.39
CA THR A 245 -43.53 33.95 43.54
C THR A 245 -43.79 34.57 42.18
N THR A 246 -45.07 34.79 41.90
CA THR A 246 -45.56 35.55 40.75
C THR A 246 -45.16 37.02 40.84
N LYS A 247 -44.68 37.60 39.75
CA LYS A 247 -44.91 39.02 39.42
C LYS A 247 -45.37 39.15 37.98
N LYS A 248 -46.61 39.63 37.81
CA LYS A 248 -47.06 40.29 36.58
C LYS A 248 -46.19 41.53 36.33
N ILE A 249 -45.96 41.85 35.06
CA ILE A 249 -46.10 43.17 34.44
C ILE A 249 -46.40 42.91 32.94
N GLU A 250 -47.04 43.87 32.28
CA GLU A 250 -47.86 43.72 31.07
C GLU A 250 -47.11 43.68 29.73
N PRO A 251 -47.76 43.22 28.64
CA PRO A 251 -47.27 43.40 27.28
C PRO A 251 -47.60 44.79 26.72
N VAL A 252 -46.71 45.34 25.89
CA VAL A 252 -47.02 46.45 24.97
C VAL A 252 -47.09 45.87 23.55
N ALA A 253 -48.06 46.34 22.76
CA ALA A 253 -48.48 45.74 21.50
C ALA A 253 -48.07 46.58 20.27
N GLU A 254 -48.31 45.98 19.09
CA GLU A 254 -48.08 46.44 17.69
C GLU A 254 -46.62 46.56 17.23
#